data_AF-A0A846TD03-F1
#
_entry.id   AF-A0A846TD03-F1
#
_cell.length_a   1.000
_cell.length_b   1.000
_cell.length_c   1.000
_cell.angle_alpha   90.00
_cell.angle_beta   90.00
_cell.angle_gamma   90.00
#
_symmetry.space_group_name_H-M   'P 1'
#
loop_
_entity.id
_entity.type
_entity.pdbx_description
1 polymer ?
#
loop_
_entity_poly.entity_id
_entity_poly.type
_entity_poly.pdbx_seq_one_letter_code
_entity_poly.pdbx_strand_id
1 'polypeptide(L)'
;MIEKTCPRCGSTLIEEVYEREHETDDGGMLIDVHPINLCTDQHCGYMERDEPLPEIKYQQGEDRLLLVYPDEKGRILELRDLVIWPPIHYLSILGRGDWEEYRGNHDVEVLLENARDNDAYGKMQPNLFEFATSELSQDAFLCWLLAWSQDDYRSINKPLHRAALDFVSTIFNVHGEPLPLIKKIEIEKQYKGLDVLAVVNDRYAILIEDKTFTKNHSDQLRRYSEAVYIRNPEWIQLPIYYKIADQSHYQSVTAAHYFPFTRKRMIQILRRGRDNGVTHDVFLDYLSRLEWLNEQYEAFKHVPVDEWNSFAWQGFFIELQKVIDGNWGYISNRKGGFWGFWWKPERLGDKSYYLQLEENRLCVKLTAAEEVNMLENARTILKSVLAESDRKSLSMRKPKQLRTGKTMTIAYRPDILQVTENGNVDMERTIEELRKWE
;
A
#
# COMPACT_ATOMS: atom_id res chain seq x y z
N MET A 1 44.29 -4.05 -21.80
CA MET A 1 44.36 -3.47 -20.45
C MET A 1 45.72 -2.82 -20.33
N ILE A 2 45.78 -1.55 -19.96
CA ILE A 2 47.07 -0.89 -19.67
C ILE A 2 47.48 -1.42 -18.29
N GLU A 3 48.57 -2.17 -18.21
CA GLU A 3 49.10 -2.62 -16.92
C GLU A 3 49.56 -1.39 -16.12
N LYS A 4 48.84 -1.06 -15.04
CA LYS A 4 49.24 -0.02 -14.11
C LYS A 4 50.51 -0.49 -13.39
N THR A 5 51.57 0.32 -13.42
CA THR A 5 52.85 0.02 -12.76
C THR A 5 52.97 0.81 -11.47
N CYS A 6 53.48 0.16 -10.42
CA CYS A 6 53.65 0.75 -9.11
C CYS A 6 54.67 1.89 -9.17
N PRO A 7 54.32 3.12 -8.72
CA PRO A 7 55.21 4.27 -8.80
C PRO A 7 56.42 4.16 -7.85
N ARG A 8 56.41 3.22 -6.90
CA ARG A 8 57.53 2.99 -5.97
C ARG A 8 58.56 1.99 -6.48
N CYS A 9 58.14 0.86 -7.03
CA CYS A 9 59.06 -0.23 -7.39
C CYS A 9 58.95 -0.70 -8.86
N GLY A 10 58.00 -0.17 -9.63
CA GLY A 10 57.79 -0.52 -11.04
C GLY A 10 57.04 -1.84 -11.27
N SER A 11 56.75 -2.62 -10.23
CA SER A 11 55.97 -3.87 -10.33
C SER A 11 54.49 -3.61 -10.68
N THR A 12 53.80 -4.62 -11.20
CA THR A 12 52.38 -4.50 -11.59
C THR A 12 51.48 -4.19 -10.40
N LEU A 13 50.45 -3.36 -10.60
CA LEU A 13 49.36 -3.12 -9.67
C LEU A 13 48.18 -4.05 -10.01
N ILE A 14 47.53 -4.60 -8.98
CA ILE A 14 46.27 -5.36 -9.09
C ILE A 14 45.15 -4.60 -8.39
N GLU A 15 43.95 -4.65 -8.96
CA GLU A 15 42.73 -4.16 -8.32
C GLU A 15 42.30 -5.18 -7.25
N GLU A 16 42.20 -4.72 -6.01
CA GLU A 16 41.73 -5.48 -4.86
C GLU A 16 40.69 -4.66 -4.12
N VAL A 17 39.93 -5.30 -3.23
CA VAL A 17 38.98 -4.61 -2.35
C VAL A 17 39.66 -4.41 -1.00
N TYR A 18 39.79 -3.16 -0.55
CA TYR A 18 40.27 -2.87 0.80
C TYR A 18 39.08 -2.80 1.74
N GLU A 19 39.09 -3.70 2.71
CA GLU A 19 38.14 -3.71 3.82
C GLU A 19 38.84 -3.11 5.04
N ARG A 20 38.36 -1.96 5.49
CA ARG A 20 38.77 -1.41 6.78
C ARG A 20 37.73 -1.78 7.82
N GLU A 21 38.10 -2.70 8.70
CA GLU A 21 37.29 -3.07 9.84
C GLU A 21 37.63 -2.14 11.02
N HIS A 22 36.63 -1.41 11.48
CA HIS A 22 36.69 -0.67 12.73
C HIS A 22 35.65 -1.23 13.69
N GLU A 23 36.12 -1.82 14.79
CA GLU A 23 35.24 -2.14 15.90
C GLU A 23 34.83 -0.82 16.57
N THR A 24 33.53 -0.53 16.56
CA THR A 24 32.96 0.62 17.26
C THR A 24 32.92 0.34 18.76
N ASP A 25 32.86 1.38 19.58
CA ASP A 25 32.91 1.27 21.05
C ASP A 25 31.76 0.41 21.64
N ASP A 26 30.71 0.12 20.86
CA ASP A 26 29.59 -0.76 21.20
C ASP A 26 29.71 -2.20 20.66
N GLY A 27 30.86 -2.56 20.07
CA GLY A 27 31.12 -3.88 19.49
C GLY A 27 30.50 -4.09 18.09
N GLY A 28 30.00 -3.02 17.46
CA GLY A 28 29.68 -3.01 16.04
C GLY A 28 30.96 -3.07 15.19
N MET A 29 30.84 -3.54 13.94
CA MET A 29 31.95 -3.57 13.00
C MET A 29 31.58 -2.67 11.82
N LEU A 30 32.24 -1.52 11.71
CA LEU A 30 32.19 -0.70 10.51
C LEU A 30 33.15 -1.33 9.51
N ILE A 31 32.61 -1.87 8.42
CA ILE A 31 33.40 -2.38 7.30
C ILE A 31 33.31 -1.34 6.19
N ASP A 32 34.40 -0.60 6.01
CA ASP A 32 34.54 0.35 4.91
C ASP A 32 35.16 -0.39 3.72
N VAL A 33 34.38 -0.59 2.66
CA VAL A 33 34.76 -1.42 1.50
C VAL A 33 34.94 -0.53 0.28
N HIS A 34 36.20 -0.35 -0.15
CA HIS A 34 36.51 0.43 -1.35
C HIS A 34 37.54 -0.26 -2.22
N PRO A 35 37.46 -0.10 -3.55
CA PRO A 35 38.47 -0.63 -4.45
C PRO A 35 39.82 0.09 -4.24
N ILE A 36 40.91 -0.67 -4.24
CA ILE A 36 42.29 -0.19 -4.14
C ILE A 36 43.15 -0.80 -5.26
N ASN A 37 44.21 -0.09 -5.65
CA ASN A 37 45.30 -0.69 -6.40
C ASN A 37 46.40 -1.12 -5.41
N LEU A 38 46.70 -2.42 -5.38
CA LEU A 38 47.75 -3.03 -4.55
C LEU A 38 48.96 -3.40 -5.41
N CYS A 39 50.17 -3.10 -4.95
CA CYS A 39 51.38 -3.56 -5.61
C CYS A 39 51.63 -5.06 -5.43
N THR A 40 51.87 -5.76 -6.54
CA THR A 40 52.17 -7.21 -6.55
C THR A 40 53.50 -7.59 -5.89
N ASP A 41 54.43 -6.63 -5.70
CA ASP A 41 55.64 -6.88 -4.93
C ASP A 41 55.34 -6.81 -3.44
N GLN A 42 55.39 -7.98 -2.80
CA GLN A 42 55.13 -8.15 -1.36
C GLN A 42 56.05 -7.32 -0.46
N HIS A 43 57.19 -6.83 -0.95
CA HIS A 43 58.13 -6.01 -0.18
C HIS A 43 57.92 -4.50 -0.38
N CYS A 44 57.07 -4.08 -1.33
CA CYS A 44 56.82 -2.68 -1.63
C CYS A 44 55.77 -2.04 -0.70
N GLY A 45 54.70 -2.80 -0.41
CA GLY A 45 53.60 -2.35 0.46
C GLY A 45 52.83 -1.13 -0.07
N TYR A 46 52.92 -0.83 -1.37
CA TYR A 46 52.18 0.28 -1.99
C TYR A 46 50.70 -0.09 -2.14
N MET A 47 49.84 0.81 -1.67
CA MET A 47 48.40 0.76 -1.78
C MET A 47 47.89 2.19 -2.05
N GLU A 48 46.96 2.32 -2.98
CA GLU A 48 46.22 3.56 -3.24
C GLU A 48 44.74 3.25 -3.41
N ARG A 49 43.85 4.16 -2.98
CA ARG A 49 42.43 4.08 -3.33
C ARG A 49 42.31 4.13 -4.86
N ASP A 50 41.54 3.22 -5.44
CA ASP A 50 41.35 3.17 -6.90
C ASP A 50 40.53 4.38 -7.40
N GLU A 51 39.68 4.94 -6.54
CA GLU A 51 39.07 6.25 -6.76
C GLU A 51 39.84 7.35 -6.01
N PRO A 52 40.65 8.16 -6.71
CA PRO A 52 41.22 9.35 -6.10
C PRO A 52 40.12 10.35 -5.74
N LEU A 53 40.26 11.04 -4.61
CA LEU A 53 39.35 12.13 -4.24
C LEU A 53 39.40 13.25 -5.29
N PRO A 54 38.26 13.69 -5.82
CA PRO A 54 38.23 14.77 -6.78
C PRO A 54 38.38 16.13 -6.10
N GLU A 55 38.86 17.11 -6.85
CA GLU A 55 38.82 18.51 -6.44
C GLU A 55 37.58 19.20 -7.03
N ILE A 56 36.91 20.03 -6.23
CA ILE A 56 35.87 20.93 -6.77
C ILE A 56 36.60 22.07 -7.49
N LYS A 57 36.60 22.07 -8.82
CA LYS A 57 37.31 23.09 -9.61
C LYS A 57 36.40 24.16 -10.19
N TYR A 58 35.18 23.79 -10.54
CA TYR A 58 34.25 24.69 -11.21
C TYR A 58 32.84 24.58 -10.63
N GLN A 59 32.05 25.63 -10.81
CA GLN A 59 30.65 25.69 -10.43
C GLN A 59 29.81 26.25 -11.57
N GLN A 60 28.55 25.85 -11.62
CA GLN A 60 27.55 26.38 -12.55
C GLN A 60 26.31 26.80 -11.73
N GLY A 61 26.13 28.10 -11.57
CA GLY A 61 25.12 28.64 -10.65
C GLY A 61 25.40 28.26 -9.19
N GLU A 62 24.35 28.24 -8.37
CA GLU A 62 24.45 27.91 -6.94
C GLU A 62 24.30 26.40 -6.66
N ASP A 63 23.88 25.61 -7.66
CA ASP A 63 23.38 24.25 -7.45
C ASP A 63 24.24 23.15 -8.09
N ARG A 64 25.31 23.49 -8.83
CA ARG A 64 26.14 22.49 -9.53
C ARG A 64 27.62 22.70 -9.32
N LEU A 65 28.29 21.63 -8.94
CA LEU A 65 29.74 21.57 -8.78
C LEU A 65 30.34 20.59 -9.80
N LEU A 66 31.48 20.95 -10.38
CA LEU A 66 32.29 20.07 -11.20
C LEU A 66 33.45 19.52 -10.37
N LEU A 67 33.34 18.23 -10.06
CA LEU A 67 34.35 17.43 -9.39
C LEU A 67 35.34 16.94 -10.44
N VAL A 68 36.62 17.33 -10.34
CA VAL A 68 37.67 16.94 -11.28
C VAL A 68 38.62 15.97 -10.59
N TYR A 69 38.68 14.76 -11.13
CA TYR A 69 39.53 13.68 -10.67
C TYR A 69 40.95 13.82 -11.24
N PRO A 70 41.98 13.30 -10.55
CA PRO A 70 43.36 13.28 -11.05
C PRO A 70 43.56 12.64 -12.42
N ASP A 71 42.68 11.74 -12.85
CA ASP A 71 42.73 11.09 -14.17
C ASP A 71 42.00 11.88 -15.29
N GLU A 72 41.76 13.17 -15.07
CA GLU A 72 41.06 14.08 -15.97
C GLU A 72 39.58 13.71 -16.23
N LYS A 73 39.01 12.79 -15.45
CA LYS A 73 37.56 12.63 -15.40
C LYS A 73 36.95 13.79 -14.60
N GLY A 74 35.75 14.16 -15.00
CA GLY A 74 34.90 15.12 -14.35
C GLY A 74 33.54 14.48 -14.06
N ARG A 75 33.00 14.73 -12.88
CA ARG A 75 31.62 14.41 -12.51
C ARG A 75 30.89 15.67 -12.10
N ILE A 76 29.64 15.80 -12.50
CA ILE A 76 28.78 16.90 -12.07
C ILE A 76 28.05 16.43 -10.81
N LEU A 77 28.16 17.21 -9.74
CA LEU A 77 27.37 17.05 -8.53
C LEU A 77 26.29 18.12 -8.49
N GLU A 78 25.02 17.71 -8.48
CA GLU A 78 23.89 18.60 -8.25
C GLU A 78 23.60 18.70 -6.75
N LEU A 79 23.81 19.87 -6.17
CA LEU A 79 23.72 20.12 -4.72
C LEU A 79 22.29 20.03 -4.19
N ARG A 80 21.30 20.40 -5.00
CA ARG A 80 19.90 20.42 -4.58
C ARG A 80 19.38 19.04 -4.20
N ASP A 81 19.69 18.05 -5.03
CA ASP A 81 19.21 16.67 -4.87
C ASP A 81 20.34 15.72 -4.39
N LEU A 82 21.55 16.24 -4.22
CA LEU A 82 22.79 15.50 -3.93
C LEU A 82 22.97 14.34 -4.91
N VAL A 83 22.97 14.63 -6.20
CA VAL A 83 23.11 13.62 -7.26
C VAL A 83 24.42 13.79 -7.98
N ILE A 84 25.18 12.70 -8.08
CA ILE A 84 26.45 12.69 -8.80
C ILE A 84 26.32 11.96 -10.15
N TRP A 85 26.60 12.69 -11.22
CA TRP A 85 26.51 12.19 -12.59
C TRP A 85 27.71 11.30 -12.95
N PRO A 86 27.56 10.38 -13.92
CA PRO A 86 28.64 9.50 -14.36
C PRO A 86 29.87 10.27 -14.84
N PRO A 87 31.08 9.69 -14.70
CA PRO A 87 32.31 10.36 -15.10
C PRO A 87 32.42 10.49 -16.63
N ILE A 88 32.79 11.67 -17.09
CA ILE A 88 33.23 11.95 -18.46
C ILE A 88 34.46 12.86 -18.42
N HIS A 89 35.20 13.03 -19.51
CA HIS A 89 36.36 13.92 -19.51
C HIS A 89 35.97 15.37 -19.12
N TYR A 90 36.67 16.00 -18.15
CA TYR A 90 36.22 17.27 -17.55
C TYR A 90 36.15 18.43 -18.57
N LEU A 91 37.08 18.49 -19.54
CA LEU A 91 37.03 19.48 -20.62
C LEU A 91 35.76 19.37 -21.49
N SER A 92 35.19 18.17 -21.65
CA SER A 92 33.93 17.98 -22.37
C SER A 92 32.74 18.58 -21.61
N ILE A 93 32.81 18.62 -20.28
CA ILE A 93 31.81 19.28 -19.42
C ILE A 93 31.96 20.80 -19.54
N LEU A 94 33.19 21.31 -19.46
CA LEU A 94 33.48 22.74 -19.60
C LEU A 94 33.07 23.29 -20.98
N GLY A 95 33.21 22.49 -22.04
CA GLY A 95 32.76 22.86 -23.38
C GLY A 95 31.23 22.89 -23.54
N ARG A 96 30.46 22.50 -22.51
CA ARG A 96 29.00 22.40 -22.52
C ARG A 96 28.41 23.21 -21.36
N GLY A 97 28.38 24.53 -21.53
CA GLY A 97 27.71 25.47 -20.63
C GLY A 97 28.65 26.45 -19.95
N ASP A 98 28.07 27.39 -19.22
CA ASP A 98 28.81 28.42 -18.50
C ASP A 98 29.26 27.86 -17.14
N TRP A 99 30.56 27.60 -17.02
CA TRP A 99 31.21 27.13 -15.80
C TRP A 99 32.19 28.20 -15.30
N GLU A 100 32.14 28.52 -14.02
CA GLU A 100 33.02 29.48 -13.36
C GLU A 100 33.98 28.75 -12.42
N GLU A 101 35.15 29.34 -12.17
CA GLU A 101 36.05 28.83 -11.12
C GLU A 101 35.33 28.80 -9.78
N TYR A 102 35.40 27.65 -9.12
CA TYR A 102 34.78 27.46 -7.83
C TYR A 102 35.50 28.29 -6.74
N ARG A 103 34.73 29.03 -5.93
CA ARG A 103 35.26 29.89 -4.85
C ARG A 103 34.65 29.60 -3.47
N GLY A 104 33.89 28.51 -3.36
CA GLY A 104 33.25 28.11 -2.11
C GLY A 104 34.18 27.34 -1.18
N ASN A 105 33.60 26.81 -0.10
CA ASN A 105 34.30 26.07 0.96
C ASN A 105 33.66 24.72 1.31
N HIS A 106 32.83 24.17 0.41
CA HIS A 106 32.27 22.82 0.57
C HIS A 106 33.37 21.79 0.80
N ASP A 107 33.07 20.82 1.66
CA ASP A 107 33.86 19.63 1.88
C ASP A 107 33.44 18.55 0.87
N VAL A 108 34.36 18.18 -0.02
CA VAL A 108 34.07 17.23 -1.10
C VAL A 108 33.80 15.82 -0.58
N GLU A 109 34.41 15.42 0.53
CA GLU A 109 34.20 14.09 1.12
C GLU A 109 32.78 14.00 1.69
N VAL A 110 32.38 14.99 2.48
CA VAL A 110 31.01 15.06 3.05
C VAL A 110 29.95 15.12 1.94
N LEU A 111 30.22 15.87 0.87
CA LEU A 111 29.30 15.93 -0.27
C LEU A 111 29.16 14.58 -0.97
N LEU A 112 30.26 13.85 -1.16
CA LEU A 112 30.26 12.53 -1.80
C LEU A 112 29.60 11.45 -0.94
N GLU A 113 29.82 11.47 0.38
CA GLU A 113 29.16 10.54 1.31
C GLU A 113 27.64 10.65 1.29
N ASN A 114 27.12 11.87 1.06
CA ASN A 114 25.69 12.13 0.99
C ASN A 114 25.13 12.11 -0.43
N ALA A 115 26.00 12.04 -1.45
CA ALA A 115 25.59 12.02 -2.84
C ALA A 115 25.07 10.64 -3.26
N ARG A 116 24.01 10.64 -4.06
CA ARG A 116 23.47 9.46 -4.71
C ARG A 116 23.97 9.40 -6.14
N ASP A 117 24.39 8.23 -6.59
CA ASP A 117 24.68 8.02 -8.00
C ASP A 117 23.44 8.29 -8.86
N ASN A 118 23.66 8.80 -10.07
CA ASN A 118 22.57 9.04 -11.03
C ASN A 118 21.72 7.78 -11.30
N ASP A 119 22.34 6.59 -11.31
CA ASP A 119 21.64 5.32 -11.45
C ASP A 119 20.71 4.99 -10.26
N ALA A 120 20.95 5.63 -9.11
CA ALA A 120 20.10 5.57 -7.92
C ALA A 120 19.08 6.71 -7.86
N TYR A 121 19.26 7.81 -8.59
CA TYR A 121 18.36 8.98 -8.60
C TYR A 121 16.92 8.63 -9.01
N GLY A 122 16.73 7.57 -9.80
CA GLY A 122 15.42 7.05 -10.20
C GLY A 122 14.96 5.79 -9.47
N LYS A 123 15.77 5.21 -8.58
CA LYS A 123 15.38 3.99 -7.84
C LYS A 123 14.49 4.39 -6.67
N MET A 124 13.27 3.83 -6.64
CA MET A 124 12.41 3.94 -5.46
C MET A 124 13.11 3.27 -4.28
N GLN A 125 13.07 3.95 -3.13
CA GLN A 125 13.48 3.36 -1.86
C GLN A 125 12.64 2.12 -1.59
N PRO A 126 13.25 0.97 -1.24
CA PRO A 126 12.49 -0.21 -0.85
C PRO A 126 11.59 0.09 0.34
N ASN A 127 10.34 -0.35 0.27
CA ASN A 127 9.34 -0.10 1.30
C ASN A 127 9.15 -1.34 2.18
N LEU A 128 9.23 -1.19 3.50
CA LEU A 128 9.11 -2.30 4.46
C LEU A 128 7.82 -3.12 4.30
N PHE A 129 6.69 -2.44 4.04
CA PHE A 129 5.36 -3.05 3.96
C PHE A 129 5.01 -3.61 2.58
N GLU A 130 5.94 -3.57 1.61
CA GLU A 130 5.87 -4.43 0.43
C GLU A 130 6.14 -5.89 0.78
N PHE A 131 7.00 -6.12 1.79
CA PHE A 131 7.36 -7.45 2.27
C PHE A 131 6.52 -7.84 3.49
N ALA A 132 6.27 -6.89 4.39
CA ALA A 132 5.44 -7.07 5.57
C ALA A 132 3.95 -6.83 5.23
N THR A 133 3.31 -7.82 4.59
CA THR A 133 1.93 -7.70 4.08
C THR A 133 0.86 -8.40 4.93
N SER A 134 1.27 -9.05 6.02
CA SER A 134 0.38 -9.82 6.89
C SER A 134 -0.36 -8.94 7.91
N GLU A 135 -1.46 -9.47 8.47
CA GLU A 135 -2.19 -8.84 9.60
C GLU A 135 -1.24 -8.55 10.78
N LEU A 136 -0.28 -9.45 11.07
CA LEU A 136 0.72 -9.23 12.12
C LEU A 136 1.60 -7.98 11.93
N SER A 137 1.92 -7.62 10.69
CA SER A 137 2.70 -6.40 10.41
C SER A 137 1.86 -5.14 10.61
N GLN A 138 0.56 -5.22 10.32
CA GLN A 138 -0.39 -4.16 10.59
C GLN A 138 -0.58 -3.98 12.10
N ASP A 139 -0.74 -5.05 12.87
CA ASP A 139 -0.78 -5.02 14.34
C ASP A 139 0.44 -4.34 14.93
N ALA A 140 1.62 -4.71 14.44
CA ALA A 140 2.88 -4.13 14.89
C ALA A 140 2.93 -2.62 14.62
N PHE A 141 2.50 -2.17 13.43
CA PHE A 141 2.42 -0.74 13.11
C PHE A 141 1.45 0.00 14.02
N LEU A 142 0.26 -0.56 14.28
CA LEU A 142 -0.74 0.06 15.16
C LEU A 142 -0.23 0.17 16.60
N CYS A 143 0.37 -0.89 17.13
CA CYS A 143 1.00 -0.87 18.46
C CYS A 143 2.11 0.18 18.54
N TRP A 144 2.96 0.22 17.51
CA TRP A 144 4.05 1.19 17.41
C TRP A 144 3.51 2.64 17.38
N LEU A 145 2.49 2.92 16.56
CA LEU A 145 1.87 4.25 16.48
C LEU A 145 1.18 4.63 17.79
N LEU A 146 0.48 3.69 18.45
CA LEU A 146 -0.13 3.90 19.76
C LEU A 146 0.90 4.24 20.83
N ALA A 147 2.06 3.60 20.83
CA ALA A 147 3.10 3.86 21.83
C ALA A 147 3.60 5.32 21.79
N TRP A 148 3.71 5.90 20.59
CA TRP A 148 4.09 7.30 20.39
C TRP A 148 3.09 8.32 20.97
N SER A 149 1.88 7.88 21.33
CA SER A 149 0.83 8.76 21.87
C SER A 149 1.05 9.17 23.33
N GLN A 150 1.94 8.50 24.07
CA GLN A 150 2.27 8.87 25.45
C GLN A 150 3.03 10.22 25.51
N ASP A 151 2.69 11.06 26.48
CA ASP A 151 3.15 12.46 26.59
C ASP A 151 4.68 12.59 26.62
N ASP A 152 5.40 11.63 27.21
CA ASP A 152 6.88 11.63 27.28
C ASP A 152 7.54 11.64 25.90
N TYR A 153 6.90 11.03 24.89
CA TYR A 153 7.45 11.00 23.53
C TYR A 153 7.33 12.33 22.78
N ARG A 154 6.57 13.28 23.31
CA ARG A 154 6.45 14.63 22.74
C ARG A 154 7.79 15.34 22.63
N SER A 155 8.69 15.16 23.61
CA SER A 155 10.03 15.75 23.59
C SER A 155 11.03 14.97 22.73
N ILE A 156 10.74 13.71 22.39
CA ILE A 156 11.60 12.85 21.57
C ILE A 156 11.32 13.09 20.08
N ASN A 157 10.06 12.99 19.67
CA ASN A 157 9.66 13.23 18.29
C ASN A 157 8.26 13.87 18.25
N LYS A 158 8.25 15.21 18.29
CA LYS A 158 7.02 16.00 18.34
C LYS A 158 6.08 15.78 17.13
N PRO A 159 6.56 15.72 15.87
CA PRO A 159 5.70 15.39 14.73
C PRO A 159 5.05 14.02 14.86
N LEU A 160 5.83 12.98 15.21
CA LEU A 160 5.33 11.61 15.30
C LEU A 160 4.34 11.42 16.46
N HIS A 161 4.64 12.02 17.61
CA HIS A 161 3.72 12.07 18.74
C HIS A 161 2.38 12.75 18.37
N ARG A 162 2.42 13.85 17.61
CA ARG A 162 1.19 14.51 17.12
C ARG A 162 0.39 13.62 16.18
N ALA A 163 1.05 12.90 15.27
CA ALA A 163 0.38 11.97 14.37
C ALA A 163 -0.28 10.80 15.14
N ALA A 164 0.41 10.29 16.17
CA ALA A 164 -0.14 9.29 17.08
C ALA A 164 -1.37 9.82 17.84
N LEU A 165 -1.30 11.05 18.36
CA LEU A 165 -2.46 11.70 19.01
C LEU A 165 -3.61 11.92 18.04
N ASP A 166 -3.37 12.26 16.77
CA ASP A 166 -4.42 12.40 15.76
C ASP A 166 -5.15 11.06 15.53
N PHE A 167 -4.39 9.95 15.44
CA PHE A 167 -4.96 8.60 15.37
C PHE A 167 -5.83 8.28 16.59
N VAL A 168 -5.31 8.44 17.81
CA VAL A 168 -6.07 8.16 19.04
C VAL A 168 -7.26 9.11 19.20
N SER A 169 -7.09 10.41 18.89
CA SER A 169 -8.19 11.39 18.93
C SER A 169 -9.33 11.00 18.01
N THR A 170 -9.01 10.45 16.84
CA THR A 170 -10.03 10.01 15.88
C THR A 170 -10.86 8.87 16.46
N ILE A 171 -10.24 7.94 17.19
CA ILE A 171 -10.93 6.84 17.90
C ILE A 171 -11.84 7.41 19.00
N PHE A 172 -11.31 8.27 19.86
CA PHE A 172 -12.10 8.90 20.93
C PHE A 172 -13.32 9.67 20.38
N ASN A 173 -13.10 10.47 19.33
CA ASN A 173 -14.14 11.29 18.71
C ASN A 173 -15.28 10.46 18.12
N VAL A 174 -15.00 9.31 17.46
CA VAL A 174 -16.06 8.47 16.88
C VAL A 174 -16.92 7.77 17.94
N HIS A 175 -16.42 7.68 19.17
CA HIS A 175 -17.16 7.17 20.33
C HIS A 175 -17.75 8.28 21.21
N GLY A 176 -17.56 9.56 20.84
CA GLY A 176 -18.08 10.70 21.60
C GLY A 176 -17.34 10.99 22.90
N GLU A 177 -16.12 10.45 23.08
CA GLU A 177 -15.30 10.66 24.25
C GLU A 177 -14.24 11.75 24.00
N PRO A 178 -13.96 12.64 24.98
CA PRO A 178 -12.87 13.60 24.86
C PRO A 178 -11.52 12.92 25.07
N LEU A 179 -10.54 13.24 24.22
CA LEU A 179 -9.18 12.72 24.37
C LEU A 179 -8.52 13.28 25.66
N PRO A 180 -8.12 12.44 26.63
CA PRO A 180 -7.37 12.90 27.79
C PRO A 180 -5.90 13.14 27.43
N LEU A 181 -5.16 13.84 28.31
CA LEU A 181 -3.71 13.79 28.27
C LEU A 181 -3.25 12.35 28.54
N ILE A 182 -2.57 11.72 27.59
CA ILE A 182 -2.13 10.32 27.68
C ILE A 182 -0.82 10.27 28.48
N LYS A 183 -0.94 10.13 29.81
CA LYS A 183 0.21 9.98 30.70
C LYS A 183 0.76 8.57 30.68
N LYS A 184 -0.11 7.59 30.43
CA LYS A 184 0.22 6.17 30.42
C LYS A 184 -0.63 5.45 29.38
N ILE A 185 0.01 4.58 28.61
CA ILE A 185 -0.66 3.63 27.72
C ILE A 185 -0.03 2.24 27.89
N GLU A 186 -0.87 1.24 28.18
CA GLU A 186 -0.45 -0.17 28.19
C GLU A 186 -0.97 -0.84 26.92
N ILE A 187 -0.08 -1.46 26.14
CA ILE A 187 -0.43 -2.07 24.86
C ILE A 187 -0.19 -3.57 24.96
N GLU A 188 -1.23 -4.35 24.73
CA GLU A 188 -1.21 -5.81 24.73
C GLU A 188 -1.66 -6.33 23.37
N LYS A 189 -0.83 -7.18 22.75
CA LYS A 189 -1.15 -7.84 21.48
C LYS A 189 -1.87 -9.16 21.73
N GLN A 190 -2.79 -9.51 20.84
CA GLN A 190 -3.43 -10.84 20.80
C GLN A 190 -4.15 -11.19 22.12
N TYR A 191 -4.73 -10.18 22.80
CA TYR A 191 -5.43 -10.35 24.08
C TYR A 191 -6.68 -11.22 23.90
N LYS A 192 -6.62 -12.49 24.33
CA LYS A 192 -7.71 -13.46 24.17
C LYS A 192 -8.23 -13.54 22.72
N GLY A 193 -7.34 -13.33 21.75
CA GLY A 193 -7.63 -13.32 20.32
C GLY A 193 -8.01 -11.97 19.72
N LEU A 194 -8.17 -10.91 20.52
CA LEU A 194 -8.27 -9.53 20.01
C LEU A 194 -6.88 -9.05 19.58
N ASP A 195 -6.77 -8.51 18.37
CA ASP A 195 -5.47 -8.20 17.77
C ASP A 195 -4.65 -7.17 18.58
N VAL A 196 -5.27 -6.05 18.98
CA VAL A 196 -4.65 -5.05 19.87
C VAL A 196 -5.63 -4.57 20.95
N LEU A 197 -5.17 -4.60 22.20
CA LEU A 197 -5.80 -3.93 23.34
C LEU A 197 -4.86 -2.83 23.86
N ALA A 198 -5.33 -1.59 23.87
CA ALA A 198 -4.59 -0.47 24.45
C ALA A 198 -5.37 0.16 25.62
N VAL A 199 -4.77 0.20 26.81
CA VAL A 199 -5.38 0.80 28.01
C VAL A 199 -4.75 2.16 28.27
N VAL A 200 -5.54 3.23 28.10
CA VAL A 200 -5.11 4.61 28.27
C VAL A 200 -5.52 5.11 29.66
N ASN A 201 -4.52 5.57 30.43
CA ASN A 201 -4.66 6.12 31.78
C ASN A 201 -5.50 5.24 32.72
N ASP A 202 -5.38 3.92 32.60
CA ASP A 202 -6.11 2.93 33.39
C ASP A 202 -7.66 3.07 33.34
N ARG A 203 -8.20 3.80 32.35
CA ARG A 203 -9.62 4.17 32.25
C ARG A 203 -10.26 3.85 30.90
N TYR A 204 -9.56 4.08 29.80
CA TYR A 204 -10.12 3.85 28.46
C TYR A 204 -9.46 2.62 27.86
N ALA A 205 -10.25 1.71 27.30
CA ALA A 205 -9.77 0.54 26.59
C ALA A 205 -10.05 0.71 25.11
N ILE A 206 -9.01 0.93 24.31
CA ILE A 206 -9.08 0.89 22.85
C ILE A 206 -8.95 -0.58 22.43
N LEU A 207 -10.01 -1.11 21.81
CA LEU A 207 -10.01 -2.46 21.26
C LEU A 207 -9.87 -2.33 19.74
N ILE A 208 -8.83 -2.90 19.17
CA ILE A 208 -8.64 -2.91 17.71
C ILE A 208 -8.67 -4.35 17.25
N GLU A 209 -9.69 -4.69 16.49
CA GLU A 209 -9.65 -5.85 15.61
C GLU A 209 -9.15 -5.38 14.26
N ASP A 210 -8.04 -5.94 13.80
CA ASP A 210 -7.42 -5.62 12.52
C ASP A 210 -7.78 -6.70 11.49
N LYS A 211 -8.04 -6.31 10.25
CA LYS A 211 -8.19 -7.27 9.14
C LYS A 211 -7.56 -6.71 7.87
N THR A 212 -6.96 -7.59 7.09
CA THR A 212 -6.46 -7.25 5.75
C THR A 212 -7.56 -7.52 4.73
N PHE A 213 -7.66 -8.75 4.23
CA PHE A 213 -8.58 -9.14 3.14
C PHE A 213 -9.76 -9.99 3.60
N THR A 214 -9.75 -10.47 4.84
CA THR A 214 -10.76 -11.40 5.38
C THR A 214 -11.92 -10.66 6.06
N LYS A 215 -13.07 -11.33 6.22
CA LYS A 215 -14.23 -10.82 6.97
C LYS A 215 -14.25 -11.46 8.35
N ASN A 216 -14.72 -10.73 9.36
CA ASN A 216 -14.95 -11.26 10.70
C ASN A 216 -16.25 -12.09 10.76
N HIS A 217 -16.32 -13.00 11.72
CA HIS A 217 -17.57 -13.64 12.12
C HIS A 217 -18.27 -12.81 13.20
N SER A 218 -19.60 -12.71 13.16
CA SER A 218 -20.39 -11.79 14.01
C SER A 218 -20.15 -11.97 15.50
N ASP A 219 -19.96 -13.21 15.95
CA ASP A 219 -19.86 -13.53 17.38
C ASP A 219 -18.46 -13.25 17.94
N GLN A 220 -17.46 -13.11 17.07
CA GLN A 220 -16.07 -12.90 17.45
C GLN A 220 -15.88 -11.54 18.12
N LEU A 221 -16.37 -10.46 17.51
CA LEU A 221 -16.22 -9.10 18.03
C LEU A 221 -16.90 -8.92 19.40
N ARG A 222 -18.10 -9.49 19.57
CA ARG A 222 -18.84 -9.43 20.84
C ARG A 222 -18.07 -10.12 21.96
N ARG A 223 -17.47 -11.28 21.68
CA ARG A 223 -16.64 -12.02 22.64
C ARG A 223 -15.43 -11.20 23.10
N TYR A 224 -14.84 -10.39 22.24
CA TYR A 224 -13.70 -9.55 22.61
C TYR A 224 -14.10 -8.42 23.54
N SER A 225 -15.19 -7.70 23.25
CA SER A 225 -15.75 -6.69 24.15
C SER A 225 -16.13 -7.28 25.51
N GLU A 226 -16.75 -8.46 25.54
CA GLU A 226 -17.08 -9.17 26.78
C GLU A 226 -15.82 -9.57 27.55
N ALA A 227 -14.80 -10.07 26.86
CA ALA A 227 -13.53 -10.47 27.48
C ALA A 227 -12.81 -9.30 28.14
N VAL A 228 -12.87 -8.10 27.55
CA VAL A 228 -12.32 -6.86 28.11
C VAL A 228 -13.19 -6.34 29.27
N TYR A 229 -14.52 -6.43 29.14
CA TYR A 229 -15.45 -6.06 30.22
C TYR A 229 -15.22 -6.91 31.48
N ILE A 230 -15.02 -8.22 31.31
CA ILE A 230 -14.69 -9.14 32.41
C ILE A 230 -13.35 -8.79 33.07
N ARG A 231 -12.38 -8.30 32.29
CA ARG A 231 -11.08 -7.86 32.83
C ARG A 231 -11.23 -6.62 33.71
N ASN A 232 -11.97 -5.63 33.23
CA ASN A 232 -12.30 -4.46 34.02
C ASN A 232 -13.61 -3.80 33.52
N PRO A 233 -14.71 -3.87 34.30
CA PRO A 233 -15.99 -3.29 33.90
C PRO A 233 -16.01 -1.76 33.99
N GLU A 234 -15.06 -1.14 34.69
CA GLU A 234 -14.95 0.32 34.82
C GLU A 234 -14.30 0.97 33.59
N TRP A 235 -13.71 0.17 32.69
CA TRP A 235 -13.10 0.71 31.47
C TRP A 235 -14.14 1.14 30.45
N ILE A 236 -13.98 2.36 29.94
CA ILE A 236 -14.75 2.85 28.80
C ILE A 236 -14.14 2.23 27.54
N GLN A 237 -14.88 1.33 26.90
CA GLN A 237 -14.43 0.65 25.69
C GLN A 237 -14.61 1.52 24.44
N LEU A 238 -13.57 1.60 23.63
CA LEU A 238 -13.50 2.32 22.36
C LEU A 238 -13.15 1.33 21.22
N PRO A 239 -14.09 0.44 20.86
CA PRO A 239 -13.83 -0.62 19.90
C PRO A 239 -13.86 -0.13 18.45
N ILE A 240 -12.77 -0.37 17.72
CA ILE A 240 -12.67 -0.13 16.28
C ILE A 240 -12.36 -1.42 15.52
N TYR A 241 -12.92 -1.52 14.31
CA TYR A 241 -12.60 -2.58 13.36
C TYR A 241 -11.80 -1.95 12.23
N TYR A 242 -10.48 -2.12 12.27
CA TYR A 242 -9.58 -1.54 11.28
C TYR A 242 -9.41 -2.47 10.10
N LYS A 243 -9.75 -1.98 8.90
CA LYS A 243 -9.61 -2.78 7.69
C LYS A 243 -9.01 -1.98 6.54
N ILE A 244 -7.92 -2.54 5.98
CA ILE A 244 -7.24 -1.94 4.83
C ILE A 244 -7.84 -2.34 3.49
N ALA A 245 -8.51 -3.50 3.38
CA ALA A 245 -9.31 -3.84 2.21
C ALA A 245 -10.79 -3.45 2.42
N ASP A 246 -11.47 -3.12 1.34
CA ASP A 246 -12.88 -2.78 1.40
C ASP A 246 -13.77 -4.04 1.50
N GLN A 247 -15.01 -3.87 1.96
CA GLN A 247 -16.01 -4.94 1.95
C GLN A 247 -17.41 -4.39 1.70
N SER A 248 -18.31 -5.25 1.23
CA SER A 248 -19.68 -4.88 0.85
C SER A 248 -20.49 -4.20 1.96
N HIS A 249 -20.38 -4.62 3.22
CA HIS A 249 -21.06 -3.93 4.32
C HIS A 249 -20.35 -4.17 5.64
N TYR A 250 -20.55 -3.26 6.59
CA TYR A 250 -20.04 -3.36 7.95
C TYR A 250 -21.15 -3.61 8.99
N GLN A 251 -22.34 -4.07 8.55
CA GLN A 251 -23.50 -4.30 9.44
C GLN A 251 -23.19 -5.22 10.63
N SER A 252 -22.43 -6.30 10.44
CA SER A 252 -22.04 -7.19 11.54
C SER A 252 -21.10 -6.52 12.53
N VAL A 253 -20.26 -5.59 12.06
CA VAL A 253 -19.33 -4.81 12.86
C VAL A 253 -20.09 -3.80 13.71
N THR A 254 -20.98 -3.03 13.09
CA THR A 254 -21.79 -2.03 13.79
C THR A 254 -22.79 -2.68 14.76
N ALA A 255 -23.36 -3.84 14.41
CA ALA A 255 -24.20 -4.64 15.31
C ALA A 255 -23.45 -5.27 16.49
N ALA A 256 -22.11 -5.27 16.44
CA ALA A 256 -21.24 -5.63 17.55
C ALA A 256 -20.71 -4.39 18.31
N HIS A 257 -21.21 -3.19 18.01
CA HIS A 257 -20.79 -1.90 18.59
C HIS A 257 -19.35 -1.47 18.27
N TYR A 258 -18.71 -2.09 17.28
CA TYR A 258 -17.43 -1.65 16.77
C TYR A 258 -17.61 -0.53 15.74
N PHE A 259 -16.71 0.45 15.73
CA PHE A 259 -16.67 1.47 14.70
C PHE A 259 -15.82 1.00 13.48
N PRO A 260 -16.37 0.99 12.25
CA PRO A 260 -15.60 0.67 11.05
C PRO A 260 -14.53 1.74 10.75
N PHE A 261 -13.27 1.38 10.94
CA PHE A 261 -12.13 2.25 10.67
C PHE A 261 -11.49 1.85 9.33
N THR A 262 -11.65 2.69 8.31
CA THR A 262 -11.30 2.33 6.93
C THR A 262 -9.89 2.78 6.53
N ARG A 263 -9.32 2.14 5.49
CA ARG A 263 -8.10 2.58 4.80
C ARG A 263 -8.10 4.09 4.52
N LYS A 264 -9.19 4.62 3.94
CA LYS A 264 -9.31 6.05 3.58
C LYS A 264 -9.13 6.96 4.80
N ARG A 265 -9.69 6.57 5.96
CA ARG A 265 -9.53 7.31 7.23
C ARG A 265 -8.09 7.27 7.73
N MET A 266 -7.44 6.11 7.69
CA MET A 266 -6.04 5.98 8.09
C MET A 266 -5.12 6.82 7.20
N ILE A 267 -5.29 6.75 5.87
CA ILE A 267 -4.53 7.58 4.92
C ILE A 267 -4.65 9.07 5.25
N GLN A 268 -5.85 9.55 5.59
CA GLN A 268 -6.04 10.95 5.95
C GLN A 268 -5.25 11.35 7.21
N ILE A 269 -5.20 10.50 8.23
CA ILE A 269 -4.43 10.74 9.45
C ILE A 269 -2.93 10.75 9.13
N LEU A 270 -2.46 9.75 8.40
CA LEU A 270 -1.04 9.62 8.07
C LEU A 270 -0.55 10.74 7.15
N ARG A 271 -1.36 11.15 6.16
CA ARG A 271 -1.06 12.32 5.32
C ARG A 271 -0.91 13.58 6.14
N ARG A 272 -1.84 13.84 7.07
CA ARG A 272 -1.70 14.98 8.00
C ARG A 272 -0.43 14.87 8.84
N GLY A 273 -0.04 13.68 9.27
CA GLY A 273 1.23 13.46 9.97
C GLY A 273 2.44 13.84 9.11
N ARG A 274 2.53 13.32 7.89
CA ARG A 274 3.57 13.67 6.92
C ARG A 274 3.60 15.18 6.66
N ASP A 275 2.46 15.78 6.35
CA ASP A 275 2.34 17.20 6.04
C ASP A 275 2.70 18.09 7.26
N ASN A 276 2.61 17.55 8.48
CA ASN A 276 3.06 18.18 9.72
C ASN A 276 4.50 17.83 10.13
N GLY A 277 5.29 17.26 9.21
CA GLY A 277 6.74 17.08 9.37
C GLY A 277 7.18 15.73 9.93
N VAL A 278 6.35 14.68 9.85
CA VAL A 278 6.83 13.31 10.15
C VAL A 278 7.73 12.82 9.03
N THR A 279 8.98 12.47 9.37
CA THR A 279 10.00 11.95 8.44
C THR A 279 10.42 10.51 8.74
N HIS A 280 9.76 9.83 9.69
CA HIS A 280 10.16 8.50 10.14
C HIS A 280 9.82 7.43 9.09
N ASP A 281 10.79 6.61 8.67
CA ASP A 281 10.63 5.65 7.55
C ASP A 281 9.48 4.67 7.76
N VAL A 282 9.38 4.02 8.93
CA VAL A 282 8.24 3.12 9.24
C VAL A 282 6.88 3.80 9.06
N PHE A 283 6.77 5.09 9.38
CA PHE A 283 5.53 5.86 9.18
C PHE A 283 5.24 6.07 7.70
N LEU A 284 6.25 6.56 6.97
CA LEU A 284 6.14 6.92 5.56
C LEU A 284 5.97 5.69 4.68
N ASP A 285 6.62 4.58 5.02
CA ASP A 285 6.47 3.30 4.34
C ASP A 285 5.04 2.78 4.47
N TYR A 286 4.47 2.83 5.68
CA TYR A 286 3.09 2.38 5.88
C TYR A 286 2.09 3.28 5.14
N LEU A 287 2.27 4.60 5.19
CA LEU A 287 1.47 5.55 4.40
C LEU A 287 1.54 5.21 2.90
N SER A 288 2.75 5.08 2.36
CA SER A 288 3.00 4.78 0.95
C SER A 288 2.34 3.46 0.53
N ARG A 289 2.40 2.44 1.39
CA ARG A 289 1.72 1.16 1.16
C ARG A 289 0.19 1.33 1.07
N LEU A 290 -0.41 2.11 1.96
CA LEU A 290 -1.85 2.36 1.93
C LEU A 290 -2.27 3.20 0.71
N GLU A 291 -1.46 4.18 0.32
CA GLU A 291 -1.68 4.99 -0.89
C GLU A 291 -1.62 4.15 -2.15
N TRP A 292 -0.59 3.31 -2.29
CA TRP A 292 -0.48 2.35 -3.39
C TRP A 292 -1.70 1.43 -3.44
N LEU A 293 -2.12 0.86 -2.31
CA LEU A 293 -3.34 0.05 -2.25
C LEU A 293 -4.55 0.87 -2.73
N ASN A 294 -4.69 2.11 -2.26
CA ASN A 294 -5.80 2.95 -2.68
C ASN A 294 -5.79 3.21 -4.20
N GLU A 295 -4.63 3.43 -4.81
CA GLU A 295 -4.49 3.57 -6.27
C GLU A 295 -4.92 2.31 -7.01
N GLN A 296 -4.58 1.12 -6.52
CA GLN A 296 -5.04 -0.15 -7.11
C GLN A 296 -6.58 -0.27 -7.12
N TYR A 297 -7.25 0.22 -6.07
CA TYR A 297 -8.73 0.28 -6.04
C TYR A 297 -9.29 1.39 -6.93
N GLU A 298 -8.56 2.45 -7.22
CA GLU A 298 -9.01 3.55 -8.09
C GLU A 298 -8.64 3.31 -9.57
N ALA A 299 -7.86 2.26 -9.86
CA ALA A 299 -7.40 1.86 -11.19
C ALA A 299 -8.56 1.67 -12.19
N PHE A 300 -9.72 1.20 -11.74
CA PHE A 300 -10.89 1.01 -12.61
C PHE A 300 -11.34 2.29 -13.33
N LYS A 301 -10.97 3.47 -12.82
CA LYS A 301 -11.31 4.76 -13.43
C LYS A 301 -10.48 5.09 -14.68
N HIS A 302 -9.29 4.52 -14.81
CA HIS A 302 -8.30 4.95 -15.79
C HIS A 302 -7.54 3.83 -16.50
N VAL A 303 -7.68 2.58 -16.04
CA VAL A 303 -7.15 1.38 -16.68
C VAL A 303 -8.25 0.72 -17.52
N PRO A 304 -7.95 0.20 -18.73
CA PRO A 304 -8.90 -0.54 -19.54
C PRO A 304 -9.49 -1.75 -18.81
N VAL A 305 -10.78 -2.06 -19.06
CA VAL A 305 -11.53 -3.11 -18.32
C VAL A 305 -10.89 -4.50 -18.42
N ASP A 306 -10.27 -4.83 -19.54
CA ASP A 306 -9.59 -6.10 -19.78
C ASP A 306 -8.25 -6.25 -19.04
N GLU A 307 -7.69 -5.14 -18.54
CA GLU A 307 -6.48 -5.11 -17.72
C GLU A 307 -6.77 -5.04 -16.21
N TRP A 308 -8.05 -5.05 -15.81
CA TRP A 308 -8.43 -4.94 -14.41
C TRP A 308 -7.98 -6.13 -13.58
N ASN A 309 -7.25 -5.84 -12.50
CA ASN A 309 -6.93 -6.80 -11.46
C ASN A 309 -8.07 -6.89 -10.42
N SER A 310 -7.87 -7.74 -9.41
CA SER A 310 -8.84 -7.92 -8.31
C SER A 310 -9.18 -6.64 -7.54
N PHE A 311 -8.26 -5.68 -7.44
CA PHE A 311 -8.49 -4.43 -6.72
C PHE A 311 -9.36 -3.47 -7.56
N ALA A 312 -9.10 -3.37 -8.87
CA ALA A 312 -9.90 -2.58 -9.78
C ALA A 312 -11.37 -3.04 -9.78
N TRP A 313 -11.62 -4.36 -9.85
CA TRP A 313 -12.99 -4.90 -9.74
C TRP A 313 -13.69 -4.53 -8.44
N GLN A 314 -12.99 -4.59 -7.30
CA GLN A 314 -13.56 -4.17 -6.02
C GLN A 314 -13.86 -2.66 -6.02
N GLY A 315 -12.95 -1.84 -6.55
CA GLY A 315 -13.14 -0.40 -6.73
C GLY A 315 -14.41 -0.06 -7.51
N PHE A 316 -14.58 -0.71 -8.66
CA PHE A 316 -15.77 -0.59 -9.48
C PHE A 316 -17.05 -0.95 -8.70
N PHE A 317 -17.03 -2.07 -7.97
CA PHE A 317 -18.19 -2.50 -7.18
C PHE A 317 -18.49 -1.61 -5.97
N ILE A 318 -17.48 -0.98 -5.35
CA ILE A 318 -17.68 0.02 -4.30
C ILE A 318 -18.44 1.23 -4.86
N GLU A 319 -18.05 1.74 -6.03
CA GLU A 319 -18.77 2.85 -6.66
C GLU A 319 -20.18 2.44 -7.09
N LEU A 320 -20.33 1.25 -7.67
CA LEU A 320 -21.63 0.73 -8.07
C LEU A 320 -22.60 0.60 -6.89
N GLN A 321 -22.10 0.15 -5.73
CA GLN A 321 -22.89 -0.02 -4.52
C GLN A 321 -23.47 1.29 -3.96
N LYS A 322 -22.88 2.45 -4.30
CA LYS A 322 -23.42 3.75 -3.89
C LYS A 322 -24.75 4.09 -4.57
N VAL A 323 -25.01 3.48 -5.73
CA VAL A 323 -26.15 3.82 -6.60
C VAL A 323 -27.09 2.65 -6.86
N ILE A 324 -26.66 1.42 -6.60
CA ILE A 324 -27.45 0.19 -6.66
C ILE A 324 -27.34 -0.51 -5.32
N ASP A 325 -28.49 -0.76 -4.68
CA ASP A 325 -28.55 -1.51 -3.41
C ASP A 325 -28.24 -2.99 -3.63
N GLY A 326 -26.97 -3.34 -3.41
CA GLY A 326 -26.43 -4.66 -3.69
C GLY A 326 -25.27 -5.01 -2.78
N ASN A 327 -24.74 -6.22 -2.99
CA ASN A 327 -23.62 -6.77 -2.26
C ASN A 327 -22.57 -7.28 -3.24
N TRP A 328 -21.31 -7.30 -2.82
CA TRP A 328 -20.24 -7.82 -3.65
C TRP A 328 -19.24 -8.64 -2.85
N GLY A 329 -18.48 -9.46 -3.56
CA GLY A 329 -17.49 -10.34 -2.98
C GLY A 329 -16.88 -11.29 -3.99
N TYR A 330 -15.84 -11.97 -3.54
CA TYR A 330 -15.20 -13.01 -4.33
C TYR A 330 -16.02 -14.30 -4.27
N ILE A 331 -16.30 -14.89 -5.43
CA ILE A 331 -17.06 -16.12 -5.59
C ILE A 331 -16.09 -17.20 -6.07
N SER A 332 -15.75 -18.13 -5.19
CA SER A 332 -14.83 -19.22 -5.52
C SER A 332 -15.47 -20.24 -6.45
N ASN A 333 -14.68 -20.78 -7.38
CA ASN A 333 -15.09 -21.87 -8.25
C ASN A 333 -13.86 -22.75 -8.59
N ARG A 334 -14.08 -23.90 -9.22
CA ARG A 334 -13.00 -24.84 -9.58
C ARG A 334 -11.94 -24.28 -10.56
N LYS A 335 -12.20 -23.11 -11.16
CA LYS A 335 -11.33 -22.45 -12.15
C LYS A 335 -10.63 -21.21 -11.59
N GLY A 336 -10.66 -20.96 -10.28
CA GLY A 336 -10.01 -19.79 -9.68
C GLY A 336 -10.93 -18.60 -9.42
N GLY A 337 -12.26 -18.82 -9.35
CA GLY A 337 -13.22 -17.82 -8.88
C GLY A 337 -13.38 -16.58 -9.77
N PHE A 338 -14.09 -15.57 -9.26
CA PHE A 338 -14.21 -14.23 -9.84
C PHE A 338 -14.78 -13.26 -8.80
N TRP A 339 -14.64 -11.95 -9.02
CA TRP A 339 -15.36 -10.95 -8.24
C TRP A 339 -16.76 -10.72 -8.81
N GLY A 340 -17.77 -10.72 -7.94
CA GLY A 340 -19.14 -10.49 -8.36
C GLY A 340 -19.89 -9.50 -7.49
N PHE A 341 -20.92 -8.92 -8.08
CA PHE A 341 -21.86 -8.01 -7.44
C PHE A 341 -23.28 -8.53 -7.67
N TRP A 342 -24.07 -8.74 -6.62
CA TRP A 342 -25.42 -9.27 -6.68
C TRP A 342 -26.42 -8.35 -5.99
N TRP A 343 -27.59 -8.17 -6.62
CA TRP A 343 -28.63 -7.24 -6.18
C TRP A 343 -30.00 -7.66 -6.70
N LYS A 344 -31.02 -6.88 -6.35
CA LYS A 344 -32.41 -7.05 -6.79
C LYS A 344 -32.94 -8.48 -6.56
N PRO A 345 -33.05 -8.93 -5.30
CA PRO A 345 -33.72 -10.20 -5.01
C PRO A 345 -35.20 -10.10 -5.37
N GLU A 346 -35.66 -10.95 -6.29
CA GLU A 346 -37.03 -11.04 -6.75
C GLU A 346 -37.63 -12.43 -6.49
N ARG A 347 -38.96 -12.50 -6.53
CA ARG A 347 -39.69 -13.77 -6.41
C ARG A 347 -40.72 -13.94 -7.51
N LEU A 348 -40.77 -15.14 -8.07
CA LEU A 348 -41.88 -15.60 -8.92
C LEU A 348 -42.54 -16.80 -8.25
N GLY A 349 -43.59 -16.53 -7.48
CA GLY A 349 -44.19 -17.51 -6.57
C GLY A 349 -43.24 -17.84 -5.41
N ASP A 350 -42.96 -19.12 -5.22
CA ASP A 350 -42.03 -19.64 -4.21
C ASP A 350 -40.54 -19.46 -4.60
N LYS A 351 -40.27 -19.15 -5.87
CA LYS A 351 -38.92 -19.18 -6.48
C LYS A 351 -38.21 -17.84 -6.30
N SER A 352 -36.98 -17.85 -5.80
CA SER A 352 -36.17 -16.63 -5.63
C SER A 352 -35.07 -16.55 -6.67
N TYR A 353 -34.96 -15.40 -7.34
CA TYR A 353 -33.87 -15.11 -8.27
C TYR A 353 -33.34 -13.69 -8.06
N TYR A 354 -32.16 -13.41 -8.57
CA TYR A 354 -31.49 -12.13 -8.42
C TYR A 354 -30.57 -11.84 -9.61
N LEU A 355 -30.11 -10.60 -9.72
CA LEU A 355 -29.13 -10.19 -10.71
C LEU A 355 -27.72 -10.31 -10.13
N GLN A 356 -26.78 -10.80 -10.94
CA GLN A 356 -25.37 -10.91 -10.56
C GLN A 356 -24.47 -10.49 -11.72
N LEU A 357 -23.60 -9.52 -11.48
CA LEU A 357 -22.43 -9.27 -12.31
C LEU A 357 -21.35 -10.28 -11.94
N GLU A 358 -20.94 -11.07 -12.92
CA GLU A 358 -19.70 -11.85 -12.91
C GLU A 358 -18.71 -11.05 -13.75
N GLU A 359 -17.98 -10.11 -13.14
CA GLU A 359 -17.14 -9.15 -13.86
C GLU A 359 -17.95 -8.42 -14.97
N ASN A 360 -17.56 -8.52 -16.23
CA ASN A 360 -18.23 -7.90 -17.38
C ASN A 360 -19.49 -8.67 -17.87
N ARG A 361 -19.97 -9.67 -17.12
CA ARG A 361 -21.09 -10.51 -17.53
C ARG A 361 -22.25 -10.39 -16.56
N LEU A 362 -23.38 -9.86 -17.04
CA LEU A 362 -24.64 -9.86 -16.29
C LEU A 362 -25.30 -11.24 -16.35
N CYS A 363 -25.67 -11.77 -15.20
CA CYS A 363 -26.35 -13.06 -15.04
C CYS A 363 -27.64 -12.89 -14.24
N VAL A 364 -28.67 -13.65 -14.61
CA VAL A 364 -29.82 -13.91 -13.74
C VAL A 364 -29.56 -15.23 -13.02
N LYS A 365 -29.56 -15.17 -11.68
CA LYS A 365 -29.27 -16.29 -10.80
C LYS A 365 -30.53 -16.77 -10.12
N LEU A 366 -30.83 -18.06 -10.24
CA LEU A 366 -31.89 -18.73 -9.50
C LEU A 366 -31.28 -19.45 -8.30
N THR A 367 -31.87 -19.24 -7.12
CA THR A 367 -31.54 -19.99 -5.90
C THR A 367 -32.56 -21.10 -5.72
N ALA A 368 -32.09 -22.32 -5.51
CA ALA A 368 -32.98 -23.44 -5.25
C ALA A 368 -33.58 -23.34 -3.84
N ALA A 369 -34.90 -23.49 -3.72
CA ALA A 369 -35.52 -23.89 -2.47
C ALA A 369 -35.26 -25.39 -2.24
N GLU A 370 -35.13 -25.81 -0.97
CA GLU A 370 -35.04 -27.23 -0.62
C GLU A 370 -36.29 -27.95 -1.13
N GLU A 371 -36.10 -29.11 -1.77
CA GLU A 371 -37.15 -30.03 -2.27
C GLU A 371 -37.96 -29.64 -3.53
N VAL A 372 -37.39 -28.93 -4.52
CA VAL A 372 -38.14 -28.54 -5.73
C VAL A 372 -37.52 -29.00 -7.07
N ASN A 373 -38.37 -29.25 -8.08
CA ASN A 373 -38.00 -29.53 -9.48
C ASN A 373 -37.29 -28.31 -10.13
N MET A 374 -35.99 -28.18 -9.84
CA MET A 374 -35.15 -27.02 -10.18
C MET A 374 -35.12 -26.68 -11.68
N LEU A 375 -35.18 -27.69 -12.55
CA LEU A 375 -35.15 -27.52 -14.00
C LEU A 375 -36.43 -26.89 -14.55
N GLU A 376 -37.58 -27.27 -14.00
CA GLU A 376 -38.88 -26.68 -14.38
C GLU A 376 -39.00 -25.23 -13.91
N ASN A 377 -38.50 -24.96 -12.70
CA ASN A 377 -38.39 -23.61 -12.16
C ASN A 377 -37.49 -22.72 -13.02
N ALA A 378 -36.31 -23.23 -13.38
CA ALA A 378 -35.38 -22.54 -14.27
C ALA A 378 -36.01 -22.20 -15.62
N ARG A 379 -36.76 -23.14 -16.23
CA ARG A 379 -37.47 -22.91 -17.50
C ARG A 379 -38.56 -21.85 -17.40
N THR A 380 -39.31 -21.86 -16.29
CA THR A 380 -40.39 -20.89 -16.03
C THR A 380 -39.84 -19.47 -15.93
N ILE A 381 -38.82 -19.28 -15.08
CA ILE A 381 -38.22 -17.95 -14.87
C ILE A 381 -37.47 -17.50 -16.12
N LEU A 382 -36.74 -18.40 -16.78
CA LEU A 382 -36.09 -18.10 -18.06
C LEU A 382 -37.09 -17.55 -19.09
N LYS A 383 -38.27 -18.15 -19.22
CA LYS A 383 -39.30 -17.67 -20.15
C LYS A 383 -39.76 -16.25 -19.80
N SER A 384 -39.98 -15.98 -18.50
CA SER A 384 -40.35 -14.64 -18.01
C SER A 384 -39.25 -13.60 -18.30
N VAL A 385 -38.01 -13.92 -17.94
CA VAL A 385 -36.83 -13.05 -18.13
C VAL A 385 -36.59 -12.74 -19.61
N LEU A 386 -36.70 -13.73 -20.51
CA LEU A 386 -36.53 -13.50 -21.94
C LEU A 386 -37.65 -12.62 -22.50
N ALA A 387 -38.90 -12.85 -22.09
CA ALA A 387 -40.02 -12.00 -22.53
C ALA A 387 -39.89 -10.55 -22.06
N GLU A 388 -39.37 -10.33 -20.84
CA GLU A 388 -39.05 -8.99 -20.36
C GLU A 388 -37.86 -8.38 -21.11
N SER A 389 -36.80 -9.17 -21.34
CA SER A 389 -35.65 -8.75 -22.12
C SER A 389 -36.03 -8.31 -23.53
N ASP A 390 -36.94 -9.02 -24.21
CA ASP A 390 -37.40 -8.64 -25.54
C ASP A 390 -38.19 -7.32 -25.49
N ARG A 391 -39.08 -7.18 -24.50
CA ARG A 391 -39.90 -5.97 -24.30
C ARG A 391 -39.05 -4.72 -24.03
N LYS A 392 -38.02 -4.86 -23.19
CA LYS A 392 -37.12 -3.78 -22.77
C LYS A 392 -35.85 -3.70 -23.64
N SER A 393 -35.72 -4.55 -24.68
CA SER A 393 -34.54 -4.64 -25.57
C SER A 393 -33.22 -4.83 -24.83
N LEU A 394 -33.18 -5.76 -23.87
CA LEU A 394 -32.05 -5.94 -22.96
C LEU A 394 -31.06 -7.05 -23.37
N SER A 395 -31.30 -7.72 -24.50
CA SER A 395 -30.39 -8.68 -25.15
C SER A 395 -29.92 -9.87 -24.28
N MET A 396 -30.74 -10.37 -23.36
CA MET A 396 -30.43 -11.59 -22.60
C MET A 396 -30.39 -12.82 -23.51
N ARG A 397 -29.48 -13.74 -23.14
CA ARG A 397 -29.27 -15.00 -23.82
C ARG A 397 -29.51 -16.17 -22.86
N LYS A 398 -30.02 -17.26 -23.42
CA LYS A 398 -30.11 -18.54 -22.73
C LYS A 398 -28.72 -19.21 -22.67
N PRO A 399 -28.31 -19.80 -21.53
CA PRO A 399 -27.13 -20.65 -21.43
C PRO A 399 -27.22 -21.87 -22.36
N LYS A 400 -26.08 -22.31 -22.91
CA LYS A 400 -26.00 -23.53 -23.74
C LYS A 400 -26.56 -24.77 -23.02
N GLN A 401 -26.33 -24.87 -21.71
CA GLN A 401 -26.86 -25.92 -20.85
C GLN A 401 -27.28 -25.32 -19.51
N LEU A 402 -28.45 -25.72 -19.00
CA LEU A 402 -28.86 -25.42 -17.63
C LEU A 402 -28.23 -26.47 -16.72
N ARG A 403 -27.35 -26.04 -15.81
CA ARG A 403 -26.71 -26.92 -14.83
C ARG A 403 -27.39 -26.77 -13.48
N THR A 404 -27.67 -27.88 -12.83
CA THR A 404 -28.31 -27.90 -11.51
C THR A 404 -27.27 -27.74 -10.41
N GLY A 405 -27.62 -26.94 -9.40
CA GLY A 405 -26.79 -26.63 -8.25
C GLY A 405 -27.55 -25.71 -7.29
N LYS A 406 -26.99 -25.45 -6.11
CA LYS A 406 -27.61 -24.56 -5.10
C LYS A 406 -27.99 -23.18 -5.68
N THR A 407 -27.13 -22.69 -6.56
CA THR A 407 -27.34 -21.48 -7.36
C THR A 407 -27.05 -21.80 -8.83
N MET A 408 -27.88 -21.32 -9.76
CA MET A 408 -27.67 -21.53 -11.20
C MET A 408 -27.86 -20.24 -12.00
N THR A 409 -27.06 -20.06 -13.07
CA THR A 409 -27.33 -19.03 -14.09
C THR A 409 -28.40 -19.53 -15.04
N ILE A 410 -29.51 -18.80 -15.13
CA ILE A 410 -30.62 -19.15 -16.03
C ILE A 410 -30.63 -18.31 -17.30
N ALA A 411 -30.15 -17.08 -17.25
CA ALA A 411 -29.99 -16.16 -18.37
C ALA A 411 -28.73 -15.31 -18.17
N TYR A 412 -28.14 -14.82 -19.25
CA TYR A 412 -26.98 -13.92 -19.16
C TYR A 412 -26.89 -12.96 -20.35
N ARG A 413 -26.23 -11.82 -20.13
CA ARG A 413 -25.78 -10.88 -21.17
C ARG A 413 -24.28 -10.67 -21.01
N PRO A 414 -23.46 -11.01 -22.02
CA PRO A 414 -22.04 -10.67 -22.02
C PRO A 414 -21.85 -9.17 -22.28
N ASP A 415 -20.66 -8.67 -21.96
CA ASP A 415 -20.19 -7.33 -22.33
C ASP A 415 -21.17 -6.22 -21.93
N ILE A 416 -21.59 -6.25 -20.65
CA ILE A 416 -22.59 -5.30 -20.14
C ILE A 416 -21.99 -3.93 -19.83
N LEU A 417 -20.70 -3.89 -19.46
CA LEU A 417 -20.01 -2.66 -19.14
C LEU A 417 -19.87 -1.81 -20.40
N GLN A 418 -20.21 -0.53 -20.27
CA GLN A 418 -20.01 0.44 -21.34
C GLN A 418 -18.60 0.97 -21.22
N VAL A 419 -17.86 1.01 -22.33
CA VAL A 419 -16.47 1.46 -22.37
C VAL A 419 -16.29 2.60 -23.37
N THR A 420 -15.35 3.47 -23.05
CA THR A 420 -14.86 4.54 -23.94
C THR A 420 -14.00 3.98 -25.07
N GLU A 421 -13.60 4.82 -26.03
CA GLU A 421 -12.70 4.44 -27.13
C GLU A 421 -11.36 3.87 -26.63
N ASN A 422 -10.90 4.31 -25.46
CA ASN A 422 -9.65 3.85 -24.84
C ASN A 422 -9.83 2.58 -23.99
N GLY A 423 -11.01 1.96 -23.98
CA GLY A 423 -11.29 0.74 -23.20
C GLY A 423 -11.60 0.97 -21.71
N ASN A 424 -11.52 2.21 -21.23
CA ASN A 424 -11.88 2.58 -19.85
C ASN A 424 -13.41 2.53 -19.66
N VAL A 425 -13.87 2.15 -18.47
CA VAL A 425 -15.30 2.09 -18.15
C VAL A 425 -15.95 3.47 -18.18
N ASP A 426 -17.09 3.56 -18.84
CA ASP A 426 -18.04 4.68 -18.72
C ASP A 426 -19.03 4.33 -17.60
N MET A 427 -18.77 4.84 -16.40
CA MET A 427 -19.54 4.52 -15.20
C MET A 427 -21.01 4.91 -15.35
N GLU A 428 -21.30 6.11 -15.88
CA GLU A 428 -22.66 6.63 -16.00
C GLU A 428 -23.49 5.76 -16.95
N ARG A 429 -22.98 5.52 -18.17
CA ARG A 429 -23.67 4.67 -19.14
C ARG A 429 -23.78 3.22 -18.67
N THR A 430 -22.79 2.72 -17.94
CA THR A 430 -22.85 1.39 -17.33
C THR A 430 -23.98 1.31 -16.30
N ILE A 431 -24.09 2.29 -15.41
CA ILE A 431 -25.17 2.34 -14.41
C ILE A 431 -26.53 2.46 -15.09
N GLU A 432 -26.66 3.29 -16.13
CA GLU A 432 -27.89 3.41 -16.93
C GLU A 432 -28.27 2.06 -17.55
N GLU A 433 -27.33 1.35 -18.17
CA GLU A 433 -27.56 0.00 -18.71
C GLU A 433 -28.00 -1.00 -17.64
N LEU A 434 -27.38 -0.97 -16.46
CA LEU A 434 -27.75 -1.86 -15.35
C LEU A 434 -29.13 -1.53 -14.79
N ARG A 435 -29.50 -0.25 -14.71
CA ARG A 435 -30.81 0.20 -14.20
C ARG A 435 -31.97 -0.12 -15.12
N LYS A 436 -31.74 -0.41 -16.40
CA LYS A 436 -32.81 -0.94 -17.27
C LYS A 436 -33.39 -2.27 -16.76
N TRP A 437 -32.66 -2.94 -15.86
CA TRP A 437 -33.06 -4.17 -15.19
C TRP A 437 -33.73 -3.95 -13.83
N GLU A 438 -33.82 -2.73 -13.32
CA GLU A 438 -34.75 -2.37 -12.25
C GLU A 438 -36.19 -2.38 -12.77
#